data_AF-A0AAV5GWW5-F1
#
_entry.id   AF-A0AAV5GWW5-F1
#
_cell.length_a   1.000
_cell.length_b   1.000
_cell.length_c   1.000
_cell.angle_alpha   90.00
_cell.angle_beta   90.00
_cell.angle_gamma   90.00
#
_symmetry.space_group_name_H-M   'P 1'
#
loop_
_entity.id
_entity.type
_entity.pdbx_description
1 polymer ?
#
loop_
_entity_poly.entity_id
_entity_poly.type
_entity_poly.pdbx_seq_one_letter_code
_entity_poly.pdbx_strand_id
1 'polypeptide(L)'
;MLLRASPALRAAEAAAPAPKVARTRPLPARKQLLYAHHAHLLQASPLVLFLRPGEFSAHEWRQIRAQLAAVPPPPPSPAPHASTSTAPAPAPAPTPAPADDGLRLTVLRPGLLPALLRDAESRLSGLDLAHLAQPSHLEGPLAVLTASSLHPPTLARVLALVRAFSRAPKPNAPPPAPGAPVDERLAVLSALVERQAADPERTVAVSKLPPLDVLRAQIVGLVSQPGSRITGVLAARAGDVARTLEGFKVGLEQQQQPQGSDGEAAAPQ
;
A
#
# COMPACT_ATOMS: atom_id res chain seq x y z
N MET A 1 -30.62 -17.95 -51.47
CA MET A 1 -30.36 -18.76 -50.25
C MET A 1 -29.17 -19.66 -50.56
N LEU A 2 -28.02 -19.64 -49.90
CA LEU A 2 -27.60 -19.12 -48.60
C LEU A 2 -26.12 -18.72 -48.70
N LEU A 3 -25.78 -17.54 -48.17
CA LEU A 3 -24.41 -17.17 -47.80
C LEU A 3 -23.87 -18.21 -46.79
N ARG A 4 -22.69 -18.79 -47.03
CA ARG A 4 -21.94 -19.52 -46.00
C ARG A 4 -20.62 -18.78 -45.72
N ALA A 5 -20.45 -18.49 -44.44
CA ALA A 5 -19.54 -17.54 -43.84
C ALA A 5 -18.04 -17.86 -44.01
N SER A 6 -17.25 -16.79 -44.06
CA SER A 6 -15.80 -16.72 -44.08
C SER A 6 -15.12 -17.34 -42.85
N PRO A 7 -14.01 -18.08 -43.00
CA PRO A 7 -13.21 -18.57 -41.88
C PRO A 7 -12.11 -17.55 -41.54
N ALA A 8 -12.46 -16.46 -40.85
CA ALA A 8 -11.51 -15.41 -40.48
C ALA A 8 -11.43 -15.12 -38.96
N LEU A 9 -11.67 -16.13 -38.12
CA LEU A 9 -11.69 -15.96 -36.66
C LEU A 9 -11.02 -17.12 -35.89
N ARG A 10 -9.93 -17.68 -36.43
CA ARG A 10 -9.21 -18.76 -35.75
C ARG A 10 -7.68 -18.61 -35.87
N ALA A 11 -7.12 -17.51 -35.37
CA ALA A 11 -5.66 -17.40 -35.17
C ALA A 11 -5.24 -16.22 -34.27
N ALA A 12 -6.03 -15.86 -33.25
CA ALA A 12 -5.66 -14.78 -32.32
C ALA A 12 -5.72 -15.23 -30.84
N GLU A 13 -5.48 -16.52 -30.58
CA GLU A 13 -5.08 -16.95 -29.25
C GLU A 13 -3.55 -16.94 -29.23
N ALA A 14 -3.01 -15.74 -29.02
CA ALA A 14 -1.58 -15.53 -28.83
C ALA A 14 -1.13 -16.41 -27.65
N ALA A 15 -0.43 -17.48 -28.00
CA ALA A 15 0.15 -18.43 -27.07
C ALA A 15 1.06 -17.67 -26.10
N ALA A 16 0.63 -17.54 -24.85
CA ALA A 16 1.52 -17.21 -23.74
C ALA A 16 2.71 -18.18 -23.78
N PRO A 17 3.95 -17.70 -23.57
CA PRO A 17 5.13 -18.56 -23.68
C PRO A 17 5.01 -19.74 -22.72
N ALA A 18 5.11 -20.96 -23.27
CA ALA A 18 5.10 -22.18 -22.50
C ALA A 18 6.23 -22.14 -21.44
N PRO A 19 5.98 -22.57 -20.19
CA PRO A 19 7.02 -22.59 -19.16
C PRO A 19 8.16 -23.52 -19.58
N LYS A 20 9.40 -23.06 -19.41
CA LYS A 20 10.64 -23.75 -19.83
C LYS A 20 10.92 -25.07 -19.09
N VAL A 21 10.16 -25.38 -18.04
CA VAL A 21 10.22 -26.68 -17.35
C VAL A 21 9.01 -27.50 -17.78
N ALA A 22 9.21 -28.34 -18.81
CA ALA A 22 8.19 -29.25 -19.28
C ALA A 22 7.89 -30.27 -18.17
N ARG A 23 6.76 -30.10 -17.48
CA ARG A 23 6.27 -31.08 -16.50
C ARG A 23 6.05 -32.42 -17.22
N THR A 24 6.68 -33.47 -16.74
CA THR A 24 6.66 -34.83 -17.33
C THR A 24 5.27 -35.45 -17.41
N ARG A 25 4.28 -34.92 -16.66
CA ARG A 25 2.86 -35.27 -16.81
C ARG A 25 1.97 -34.02 -16.73
N PRO A 26 1.08 -33.78 -17.70
CA PRO A 26 0.12 -32.69 -17.63
C PRO A 26 -0.84 -32.90 -16.45
N LEU A 27 -1.08 -31.83 -15.68
CA LEU A 27 -2.07 -31.87 -14.60
C LEU A 27 -3.49 -31.99 -15.20
N PRO A 28 -4.47 -32.56 -14.49
CA PRO A 28 -5.87 -32.51 -14.88
C PRO A 28 -6.35 -31.06 -15.10
N ALA A 29 -7.27 -30.84 -16.04
CA ALA A 29 -7.74 -29.51 -16.46
C ALA A 29 -8.12 -28.59 -15.27
N ARG A 30 -8.90 -29.09 -14.30
CA ARG A 30 -9.26 -28.33 -13.09
C ARG A 30 -8.04 -27.89 -12.28
N LYS A 31 -7.02 -28.74 -12.14
CA LYS A 31 -5.79 -28.40 -11.40
C LYS A 31 -4.93 -27.41 -12.16
N GLN A 32 -4.93 -27.46 -13.50
CA GLN A 32 -4.25 -26.46 -14.33
C GLN A 32 -4.87 -25.07 -14.14
N LEU A 33 -6.20 -24.98 -14.14
CA LEU A 33 -6.91 -23.71 -13.90
C LEU A 33 -6.62 -23.18 -12.49
N LEU A 34 -6.72 -24.01 -11.45
CA LEU A 34 -6.40 -23.60 -10.08
C LEU A 34 -4.95 -23.12 -9.95
N TYR A 35 -4.02 -23.83 -10.60
CA TYR A 35 -2.62 -23.44 -10.63
C TYR A 35 -2.41 -22.09 -11.32
N ALA A 36 -3.04 -21.87 -12.49
CA ALA A 36 -2.98 -20.58 -13.19
C ALA A 36 -3.61 -19.45 -12.37
N HIS A 37 -4.75 -19.70 -11.73
CA HIS A 37 -5.42 -18.74 -10.87
C HIS A 37 -4.55 -18.36 -9.65
N HIS A 38 -3.95 -19.33 -8.96
CA HIS A 38 -3.06 -19.04 -7.83
C HIS A 38 -1.79 -18.30 -8.26
N ALA A 39 -1.19 -18.67 -9.40
CA ALA A 39 -0.05 -17.94 -9.95
C ALA A 39 -0.41 -16.49 -10.26
N HIS A 40 -1.56 -16.27 -10.91
CA HIS A 40 -2.07 -14.93 -11.20
C HIS A 40 -2.31 -14.13 -9.93
N LEU A 41 -2.94 -14.73 -8.91
CA LEU A 41 -3.16 -14.05 -7.63
C LEU A 41 -1.84 -13.53 -7.02
N LEU A 42 -0.80 -14.37 -6.95
CA LEU A 42 0.48 -13.98 -6.38
C LEU A 42 1.22 -12.90 -7.18
N GLN A 43 1.01 -12.84 -8.50
CA GLN A 43 1.64 -11.85 -9.38
C GLN A 43 0.89 -10.52 -9.45
N ALA A 44 -0.45 -10.60 -9.50
CA ALA A 44 -1.31 -9.45 -9.75
C ALA A 44 -1.49 -8.58 -8.51
N SER A 45 -1.51 -9.19 -7.31
CA SER A 45 -1.70 -8.42 -6.08
C SER A 45 -0.37 -7.99 -5.46
N PRO A 46 -0.17 -6.68 -5.20
CA PRO A 46 1.01 -6.19 -4.49
C PRO A 46 1.04 -6.60 -3.01
N LEU A 47 -0.11 -6.91 -2.41
CA LEU A 47 -0.21 -7.39 -1.04
C LEU A 47 -0.87 -8.76 -1.00
N VAL A 48 -0.15 -9.76 -0.47
CA VAL A 48 -0.65 -11.10 -0.22
C VAL A 48 -0.35 -11.47 1.23
N LEU A 49 -1.37 -11.75 2.03
CA LEU A 49 -1.20 -12.21 3.41
C LEU A 49 -1.54 -13.71 3.50
N PHE A 50 -0.60 -14.51 4.00
CA PHE A 50 -0.76 -15.94 4.21
C PHE A 50 -1.27 -16.20 5.62
N LEU A 51 -2.43 -16.82 5.68
CA LEU A 51 -3.15 -17.13 6.90
C LEU A 51 -3.31 -18.65 7.00
N ARG A 52 -3.09 -19.22 8.18
CA ARG A 52 -3.49 -20.59 8.47
C ARG A 52 -4.82 -20.58 9.21
N PRO A 53 -5.93 -20.90 8.55
CA PRO A 53 -7.20 -21.07 9.23
C PRO A 53 -7.25 -22.42 9.93
N GLY A 54 -7.71 -22.42 11.18
CA GLY A 54 -8.18 -23.60 11.89
C GLY A 54 -9.61 -23.95 11.48
N GLU A 55 -10.36 -24.47 12.44
CA GLU A 55 -11.76 -24.83 12.22
C GLU A 55 -12.64 -23.58 12.19
N PHE A 56 -13.27 -23.31 11.04
CA PHE A 56 -14.22 -22.22 10.85
C PHE A 56 -15.48 -22.73 10.15
N SER A 57 -16.63 -22.30 10.65
CA SER A 57 -17.93 -22.56 10.04
C SER A 57 -18.14 -21.70 8.79
N ALA A 58 -19.06 -22.12 7.91
CA ALA A 58 -19.43 -21.33 6.73
C ALA A 58 -20.05 -19.97 7.10
N HIS A 59 -20.68 -19.86 8.28
CA HIS A 59 -21.21 -18.59 8.78
C HIS A 59 -20.09 -17.63 9.18
N GLU A 60 -19.11 -18.09 9.95
CA GLU A 60 -17.94 -17.28 10.33
C GLU A 60 -17.15 -16.83 9.09
N TRP A 61 -16.95 -17.71 8.09
CA TRP A 61 -16.33 -17.31 6.83
C TRP A 61 -17.10 -16.22 6.09
N ARG A 62 -18.43 -16.26 6.12
CA ARG A 62 -19.28 -15.19 5.54
C ARG A 62 -19.13 -13.89 6.33
N GLN A 63 -19.10 -13.95 7.66
CA GLN A 63 -18.88 -12.77 8.51
C GLN A 63 -17.51 -12.15 8.27
N ILE A 64 -16.44 -12.96 8.20
CA ILE A 64 -15.09 -12.50 7.90
C ILE A 64 -15.06 -11.80 6.54
N ARG A 65 -15.63 -12.41 5.50
CA ARG A 65 -15.70 -11.82 4.16
C ARG A 65 -16.52 -10.53 4.13
N ALA A 66 -17.64 -10.49 4.85
CA ALA A 66 -18.47 -9.29 4.96
C ALA A 66 -17.73 -8.14 5.67
N GLN A 67 -17.04 -8.43 6.77
CA GLN A 67 -16.25 -7.43 7.49
C GLN A 67 -15.05 -6.94 6.67
N LEU A 68 -14.39 -7.82 5.92
CA LEU A 68 -13.31 -7.43 4.99
C LEU A 68 -13.83 -6.56 3.84
N ALA A 69 -15.02 -6.87 3.30
CA ALA A 69 -15.65 -6.06 2.25
C ALA A 69 -16.16 -4.70 2.77
N ALA A 70 -16.51 -4.62 4.06
CA ALA A 70 -16.92 -3.37 4.70
C ALA A 70 -15.74 -2.43 5.00
N VAL A 71 -14.49 -2.91 4.91
CA VAL A 71 -13.32 -2.04 5.03
C VAL A 71 -13.34 -1.08 3.85
N PRO A 72 -13.38 0.25 4.09
CA PRO A 72 -13.47 1.21 3.01
C PRO A 72 -12.25 1.09 2.09
N PRO A 73 -12.44 1.18 0.77
CA PRO A 73 -11.34 1.22 -0.17
C PRO A 73 -10.42 2.40 0.17
N PRO A 74 -9.12 2.32 -0.16
CA PRO A 74 -8.24 3.47 0.00
C PRO A 74 -8.87 4.68 -0.70
N PRO A 75 -8.74 5.89 -0.14
CA PRO A 75 -9.17 7.08 -0.84
C PRO A 75 -8.49 7.09 -2.22
N PRO A 76 -9.20 7.48 -3.30
CA PRO A 76 -8.54 7.62 -4.59
C PRO A 76 -7.37 8.58 -4.37
N SER A 77 -6.14 8.11 -4.59
CA SER A 77 -5.00 9.02 -4.59
C SER A 77 -5.40 10.19 -5.48
N PRO A 78 -5.28 11.45 -5.01
CA PRO A 78 -5.40 12.56 -5.93
C PRO A 78 -4.40 12.27 -7.05
N ALA A 79 -4.90 12.31 -8.29
CA ALA A 79 -4.11 12.03 -9.48
C ALA A 79 -2.71 12.65 -9.36
N PRO A 80 -1.67 11.99 -9.90
CA PRO A 80 -0.32 12.54 -9.85
C PRO A 80 -0.40 13.98 -10.35
N HIS A 81 0.08 14.88 -9.51
CA HIS A 81 0.26 16.32 -9.70
C HIS A 81 -0.18 16.76 -11.09
N ALA A 82 -1.36 17.38 -11.19
CA ALA A 82 -1.79 18.03 -12.41
C ALA A 82 -0.67 18.97 -12.85
N SER A 83 0.11 18.53 -13.83
CA SER A 83 1.04 19.37 -14.55
C SER A 83 0.20 20.48 -15.14
N THR A 84 0.35 21.69 -14.60
CA THR A 84 0.02 22.92 -15.30
C THR A 84 0.85 22.95 -16.57
N SER A 85 0.29 22.40 -17.65
CA SER A 85 0.69 22.72 -19.01
C SER A 85 -0.58 22.76 -19.85
N THR A 86 -0.94 23.98 -20.21
CA THR A 86 -1.81 24.40 -21.30
C THR A 86 -1.82 23.43 -22.48
N ALA A 87 -2.99 22.86 -22.81
CA ALA A 87 -3.64 22.89 -24.14
C ALA A 87 -4.64 21.71 -24.34
N PRO A 88 -5.69 21.87 -25.17
CA PRO A 88 -6.89 21.05 -25.15
C PRO A 88 -6.93 19.98 -26.25
N ALA A 89 -7.49 18.79 -25.94
CA ALA A 89 -8.30 17.97 -26.85
C ALA A 89 -8.90 16.78 -26.08
N PRO A 90 -10.21 16.50 -26.22
CA PRO A 90 -10.85 15.37 -25.55
C PRO A 90 -10.69 14.10 -26.39
N ALA A 91 -9.71 13.27 -26.06
CA ALA A 91 -9.71 11.87 -26.48
C ALA A 91 -10.52 11.05 -25.46
N PRO A 92 -11.41 10.14 -25.89
CA PRO A 92 -12.37 9.48 -25.02
C PRO A 92 -11.62 8.62 -24.01
N ALA A 93 -11.92 8.84 -22.74
CA ALA A 93 -11.44 8.03 -21.64
C ALA A 93 -11.66 6.54 -21.97
N PRO A 94 -10.62 5.68 -21.93
CA PRO A 94 -10.89 4.27 -21.76
C PRO A 94 -11.65 4.16 -20.43
N THR A 95 -12.86 3.61 -20.49
CA THR A 95 -13.69 3.24 -19.35
C THR A 95 -12.77 2.73 -18.24
N PRO A 96 -12.73 3.36 -17.04
CA PRO A 96 -11.95 2.82 -15.94
C PRO A 96 -12.50 1.42 -15.70
N ALA A 97 -11.70 0.40 -16.02
CA ALA A 97 -11.99 -0.95 -15.60
C ALA A 97 -12.31 -0.87 -14.10
N PRO A 98 -13.38 -1.53 -13.61
CA PRO A 98 -13.69 -1.48 -12.19
C PRO A 98 -12.44 -1.96 -11.47
N ALA A 99 -11.76 -1.02 -10.79
CA ALA A 99 -10.68 -1.39 -9.90
C ALA A 99 -11.37 -2.25 -8.85
N ASP A 100 -11.22 -3.56 -8.98
CA ASP A 100 -11.52 -4.54 -7.95
C ASP A 100 -10.53 -4.28 -6.79
N ASP A 101 -10.61 -3.09 -6.19
CA ASP A 101 -9.82 -2.64 -5.03
C ASP A 101 -10.35 -3.25 -3.73
N GLY A 102 -11.27 -4.21 -3.86
CA GLY A 102 -11.80 -4.99 -2.75
C GLY A 102 -10.78 -6.02 -2.24
N LEU A 103 -10.65 -6.09 -0.92
CA LEU A 103 -9.95 -7.17 -0.24
C LEU A 103 -10.62 -8.51 -0.55
N ARG A 104 -9.86 -9.48 -1.06
CA ARG A 104 -10.38 -10.81 -1.41
C ARG A 104 -9.69 -11.90 -0.60
N LEU A 105 -10.51 -12.76 0.01
CA LEU A 105 -10.07 -13.90 0.80
C LEU A 105 -10.31 -15.21 0.03
N THR A 106 -9.21 -15.85 -0.40
CA THR A 106 -9.21 -17.07 -1.21
C THR A 106 -8.52 -18.19 -0.45
N VAL A 107 -9.00 -19.42 -0.59
CA VAL A 107 -8.32 -20.60 -0.01
C VAL A 107 -7.35 -21.16 -1.03
N LEU A 108 -6.06 -21.23 -0.68
CA LEU A 108 -5.04 -21.87 -1.49
C LEU A 108 -5.04 -23.38 -1.25
N ARG A 109 -4.81 -24.13 -2.32
CA ARG A 109 -4.58 -25.58 -2.22
C ARG A 109 -3.09 -25.82 -1.93
N PRO A 110 -2.73 -26.37 -0.75
CA PRO A 110 -1.33 -26.54 -0.34
C PRO A 110 -0.56 -27.46 -1.29
N GLY A 111 -1.18 -28.55 -1.79
CA GLY A 111 -0.53 -29.45 -2.74
C GLY A 111 -0.19 -28.86 -4.12
N LEU A 112 -0.63 -27.63 -4.44
CA LEU A 112 -0.22 -26.91 -5.65
C LEU A 112 0.92 -25.91 -5.39
N LEU A 113 1.20 -25.58 -4.13
CA LEU A 113 2.18 -24.57 -3.74
C LEU A 113 3.62 -25.03 -4.03
N PRO A 114 4.05 -26.27 -3.70
CA PRO A 114 5.37 -26.78 -4.11
C PRO A 114 5.56 -26.80 -5.63
N ALA A 115 4.47 -26.95 -6.39
CA ALA A 115 4.52 -26.92 -7.84
C ALA A 115 4.66 -25.48 -8.37
N LEU A 116 4.11 -24.48 -7.66
CA LEU A 116 4.30 -23.06 -7.96
C LEU A 116 5.72 -22.59 -7.62
N LEU A 117 6.26 -23.00 -6.46
CA LEU A 117 7.61 -22.66 -6.03
C LEU A 117 8.69 -23.22 -6.97
N ARG A 118 8.49 -24.43 -7.50
CA ARG A 118 9.40 -25.01 -8.51
C ARG A 118 9.44 -24.24 -9.83
N ASP A 119 8.32 -23.61 -10.20
CA ASP A 119 8.22 -22.80 -11.42
C ASP A 119 8.41 -21.30 -11.12
N ALA A 120 8.89 -20.95 -9.91
CA ALA A 120 8.96 -19.58 -9.43
C ALA A 120 9.81 -18.68 -10.33
N GLU A 121 10.94 -19.17 -10.83
CA GLU A 121 11.82 -18.40 -11.71
C GLU A 121 11.13 -18.00 -13.01
N SER A 122 10.22 -18.84 -13.52
CA SER A 122 9.57 -18.64 -14.81
C SER A 122 8.28 -17.84 -14.75
N ARG A 123 7.52 -17.99 -13.66
CA ARG A 123 6.22 -17.33 -13.50
C ARG A 123 6.26 -16.30 -12.39
N LEU A 124 6.84 -16.61 -11.25
CA LEU A 124 6.87 -15.72 -10.08
C LEU A 124 8.13 -14.86 -10.05
N SER A 125 8.68 -14.50 -11.22
CA SER A 125 9.95 -13.79 -11.34
C SER A 125 9.90 -12.46 -10.58
N GLY A 126 10.91 -12.21 -9.74
CA GLY A 126 11.02 -10.99 -8.93
C GLY A 126 10.21 -10.98 -7.63
N LEU A 127 9.52 -12.08 -7.31
CA LEU A 127 8.92 -12.32 -5.99
C LEU A 127 9.96 -12.98 -5.08
N ASP A 128 10.16 -12.41 -3.90
CA ASP A 128 10.88 -13.07 -2.82
C ASP A 128 9.94 -14.10 -2.17
N LEU A 129 10.29 -15.37 -2.30
CA LEU A 129 9.48 -16.50 -1.86
C LEU A 129 10.16 -17.28 -0.72
N ALA A 130 11.20 -16.72 -0.11
CA ALA A 130 11.98 -17.38 0.93
C ALA A 130 11.09 -17.90 2.07
N HIS A 131 10.16 -17.07 2.55
CA HIS A 131 9.22 -17.46 3.60
C HIS A 131 8.18 -18.47 3.13
N LEU A 132 7.71 -18.36 1.89
CA LEU A 132 6.74 -19.31 1.32
C LEU A 132 7.31 -20.72 1.11
N ALA A 133 8.63 -20.85 0.98
CA ALA A 133 9.30 -22.14 0.89
C ALA A 133 9.45 -22.85 2.25
N GLN A 134 9.18 -22.17 3.36
CA GLN A 134 9.26 -22.76 4.70
C GLN A 134 8.18 -23.85 4.88
N PRO A 135 8.47 -24.91 5.65
CA PRO A 135 7.55 -26.03 5.85
C PRO A 135 6.22 -25.61 6.49
N SER A 136 6.22 -24.52 7.26
CA SER A 136 5.03 -23.88 7.80
C SER A 136 4.01 -23.51 6.70
N HIS A 137 4.43 -23.07 5.53
CA HIS A 137 3.50 -22.69 4.46
C HIS A 137 3.01 -23.87 3.62
N LEU A 138 3.73 -24.99 3.66
CA LEU A 138 3.45 -26.18 2.86
C LEU A 138 2.55 -27.18 3.60
N GLU A 139 2.55 -27.12 4.93
CA GLU A 139 1.79 -28.02 5.79
C GLU A 139 0.50 -27.36 6.31
N GLY A 140 -0.62 -28.02 6.01
CA GLY A 140 -1.95 -27.65 6.49
C GLY A 140 -2.79 -26.80 5.53
N PRO A 141 -4.00 -26.39 5.95
CA PRO A 141 -4.86 -25.51 5.17
C PRO A 141 -4.24 -24.11 5.09
N LEU A 142 -4.31 -23.49 3.91
CA LEU A 142 -3.74 -22.17 3.66
C LEU A 142 -4.82 -21.26 3.07
N ALA A 143 -5.08 -20.15 3.73
CA ALA A 143 -5.89 -19.06 3.20
C ALA A 143 -4.98 -17.89 2.83
N VAL A 144 -5.39 -17.17 1.80
CA VAL A 144 -4.69 -16.01 1.29
C VAL A 144 -5.65 -14.84 1.20
N LEU A 145 -5.24 -13.74 1.80
CA LEU A 145 -5.89 -12.46 1.65
C LEU A 145 -5.08 -11.60 0.67
N THR A 146 -5.69 -11.23 -0.45
CA THR A 146 -5.07 -10.39 -1.48
C THR A 146 -5.69 -9.00 -1.48
N ALA A 147 -4.87 -7.97 -1.70
CA ALA A 147 -5.30 -6.62 -2.00
C ALA A 147 -4.60 -6.07 -3.25
N SER A 148 -5.34 -5.34 -4.08
CA SER A 148 -4.85 -4.75 -5.34
C SER A 148 -4.00 -3.50 -5.14
N SER A 149 -4.14 -2.84 -3.99
CA SER A 149 -3.39 -1.64 -3.60
C SER A 149 -2.75 -1.82 -2.23
N LEU A 150 -1.50 -1.40 -2.05
CA LEU A 150 -0.84 -1.40 -0.74
C LEU A 150 -1.13 -0.08 0.00
N HIS A 151 -2.01 -0.14 1.00
CA HIS A 151 -2.30 1.00 1.88
C HIS A 151 -2.08 0.62 3.34
N PRO A 152 -1.05 1.17 4.02
CA PRO A 152 -0.67 0.79 5.39
C PRO A 152 -1.79 0.84 6.45
N PRO A 153 -2.64 1.89 6.54
CA PRO A 153 -3.67 1.92 7.58
C PRO A 153 -4.84 0.96 7.28
N THR A 154 -5.07 0.62 6.01
CA THR A 154 -6.01 -0.46 5.64
C THR A 154 -5.46 -1.81 6.11
N LEU A 155 -4.16 -2.05 5.93
CA LEU A 155 -3.48 -3.23 6.44
C LEU A 155 -3.62 -3.33 7.98
N ALA A 156 -3.43 -2.23 8.71
CA ALA A 156 -3.58 -2.21 10.17
C ALA A 156 -4.98 -2.65 10.62
N ARG A 157 -6.02 -2.17 9.95
CA ARG A 157 -7.42 -2.58 10.20
C ARG A 157 -7.64 -4.06 9.91
N VAL A 158 -7.12 -4.53 8.78
CA VAL A 158 -7.20 -5.95 8.40
C VAL A 158 -6.50 -6.84 9.43
N LEU A 159 -5.31 -6.49 9.89
CA LEU A 159 -4.61 -7.24 10.95
C LEU A 159 -5.40 -7.22 12.27
N ALA A 160 -6.04 -6.10 12.62
CA ALA A 160 -6.90 -6.02 13.80
C ALA A 160 -8.12 -6.95 13.67
N LEU A 161 -8.77 -6.99 12.50
CA LEU A 161 -9.88 -7.92 12.23
C LEU A 161 -9.42 -9.38 12.30
N VAL A 162 -8.31 -9.71 11.65
CA VAL A 162 -7.73 -11.07 11.70
C VAL A 162 -7.44 -11.50 13.13
N ARG A 163 -6.88 -10.60 13.96
CA ARG A 163 -6.63 -10.86 15.40
C ARG A 163 -7.91 -10.98 16.22
N ALA A 164 -8.95 -10.23 15.88
CA ALA A 164 -10.24 -10.35 16.55
C ALA A 164 -10.88 -11.72 16.27
N PHE A 165 -10.84 -12.17 15.01
CA PHE A 165 -11.33 -13.49 14.63
C PHE A 165 -10.44 -14.64 15.10
N SER A 166 -9.14 -14.42 15.26
CA SER A 166 -8.24 -15.46 15.78
C SER A 166 -8.52 -15.79 17.24
N ARG A 167 -8.98 -14.80 18.03
CA ARG A 167 -9.33 -14.94 19.46
C ARG A 167 -10.78 -15.35 19.71
N ALA A 168 -11.63 -15.36 18.67
CA ALA A 168 -13.03 -15.71 18.84
C ALA A 168 -13.16 -17.20 19.21
N PRO A 169 -13.78 -17.55 20.35
CA PRO A 169 -13.93 -18.94 20.76
C PRO A 169 -14.75 -19.70 19.73
N LYS A 170 -14.57 -21.03 19.67
CA LYS A 170 -15.41 -21.87 18.81
C LYS A 170 -16.88 -21.72 19.26
N PRO A 171 -17.87 -21.65 18.35
CA PRO A 171 -19.28 -21.40 18.71
C PRO A 171 -19.87 -22.35 19.76
N ASN A 172 -19.32 -23.57 19.86
CA ASN A 172 -19.78 -24.61 20.80
C ASN A 172 -18.73 -24.96 21.87
N ALA A 173 -17.67 -24.15 22.04
CA ALA A 173 -16.66 -24.41 23.06
C ALA A 173 -17.14 -23.90 24.43
N PRO A 174 -16.81 -24.60 25.53
CA PRO A 174 -17.02 -24.09 26.87
C PRO A 174 -16.25 -22.77 27.08
N PRO A 175 -16.71 -21.90 27.98
CA PRO A 175 -16.01 -20.66 28.30
C PRO A 175 -14.56 -20.97 28.69
N PRO A 176 -13.57 -20.20 28.19
CA PRO A 176 -12.17 -20.48 28.44
C PRO A 176 -11.89 -20.41 29.94
N ALA A 177 -11.20 -21.42 30.47
CA ALA A 177 -10.72 -21.39 31.85
C ALA A 177 -9.76 -20.20 32.03
N PRO A 178 -9.78 -19.50 33.17
CA PRO A 178 -8.86 -18.41 33.45
C PRO A 178 -7.41 -18.95 33.44
N GLY A 179 -6.63 -18.57 32.42
CA GLY A 179 -5.24 -19.02 32.24
C GLY A 179 -5.00 -20.07 31.15
N ALA A 180 -6.04 -20.50 30.40
CA ALA A 180 -5.84 -21.38 29.25
C ALA A 180 -5.07 -20.67 28.11
N PRO A 181 -4.22 -21.38 27.35
CA PRO A 181 -3.56 -20.81 26.18
C PRO A 181 -4.61 -20.27 25.18
N VAL A 182 -4.34 -19.10 24.61
CA VAL A 182 -5.22 -18.51 23.60
C VAL A 182 -5.08 -19.32 22.32
N ASP A 183 -6.10 -20.13 22.00
CA ASP A 183 -6.16 -20.86 20.74
C ASP A 183 -6.29 -19.88 19.57
N GLU A 184 -5.18 -19.58 18.89
CA GLU A 184 -5.20 -18.75 17.69
C GLU A 184 -5.78 -19.52 16.51
N ARG A 185 -7.11 -19.40 16.31
CA ARG A 185 -7.81 -20.07 15.20
C ARG A 185 -7.39 -19.56 13.83
N LEU A 186 -6.89 -18.33 13.73
CA LEU A 186 -6.44 -17.73 12.48
C LEU A 186 -5.02 -17.19 12.67
N ALA A 187 -4.03 -18.04 12.43
CA ALA A 187 -2.63 -17.69 12.58
C ALA A 187 -2.12 -16.94 11.34
N VAL A 188 -1.45 -15.81 11.55
CA VAL A 188 -0.74 -15.08 10.49
C VAL A 188 0.64 -15.70 10.33
N LEU A 189 0.95 -16.27 9.17
CA LEU A 189 2.23 -16.94 8.93
C LEU A 189 3.26 -15.99 8.33
N SER A 190 2.95 -15.40 7.17
CA SER A 190 3.80 -14.43 6.50
C SER A 190 2.97 -13.58 5.55
N ALA A 191 3.56 -12.51 5.06
CA ALA A 191 3.01 -11.67 4.01
C ALA A 191 4.02 -11.53 2.88
N LEU A 192 3.52 -11.18 1.71
CA LEU A 192 4.27 -10.72 0.56
C LEU A 192 3.82 -9.28 0.31
N VAL A 193 4.74 -8.35 0.51
CA VAL A 193 4.50 -6.91 0.43
C VAL A 193 5.36 -6.36 -0.70
N GLU A 194 4.73 -5.85 -1.76
CA GLU A 194 5.40 -5.36 -2.99
C GLU A 194 6.50 -6.29 -3.48
N ARG A 195 6.19 -7.59 -3.55
CA ARG A 195 7.10 -8.66 -3.98
C ARG A 195 8.19 -9.05 -2.97
N GLN A 196 8.23 -8.45 -1.79
CA GLN A 196 9.18 -8.80 -0.74
C GLN A 196 8.51 -9.67 0.31
N ALA A 197 9.18 -10.75 0.71
CA ALA A 197 8.69 -11.62 1.75
C ALA A 197 8.80 -10.93 3.12
N ALA A 198 7.73 -11.01 3.90
CA ALA A 198 7.60 -10.33 5.17
C ALA A 198 7.10 -11.28 6.25
N ASP A 199 7.88 -11.38 7.32
CA ASP A 199 7.49 -12.03 8.57
C ASP A 199 6.28 -11.33 9.21
N PRO A 200 5.57 -11.98 10.16
CA PRO A 200 4.45 -11.36 10.86
C PRO A 200 4.88 -10.07 11.56
N GLU A 201 6.10 -10.02 12.12
CA GLU A 201 6.67 -8.81 12.74
C GLU A 201 6.88 -7.68 11.72
N ARG A 202 7.46 -8.00 10.56
CA ARG A 202 7.65 -7.04 9.47
C ARG A 202 6.31 -6.53 8.94
N THR A 203 5.32 -7.42 8.83
CA THR A 203 3.95 -7.06 8.41
C THR A 203 3.32 -6.08 9.39
N VAL A 204 3.53 -6.28 10.70
CA VAL A 204 3.09 -5.33 11.73
C VAL A 204 3.86 -4.00 11.63
N ALA A 205 5.16 -4.02 11.34
CA ALA A 205 5.92 -2.79 11.12
C ALA A 205 5.39 -2.01 9.91
N VAL A 206 5.09 -2.67 8.79
CA VAL A 206 4.47 -2.07 7.60
C VAL A 206 3.10 -1.47 7.93
N SER A 207 2.31 -2.13 8.77
CA SER A 207 0.99 -1.62 9.19
C SER A 207 1.06 -0.31 9.99
N LYS A 208 2.19 -0.03 10.66
CA LYS A 208 2.41 1.19 11.45
C LYS A 208 2.90 2.36 10.60
N LEU A 209 3.24 2.13 9.32
CA LEU A 209 3.74 3.18 8.44
C LEU A 209 2.64 4.19 8.08
N PRO A 210 3.00 5.46 7.87
CA PRO A 210 2.08 6.45 7.32
C PRO A 210 1.75 6.16 5.84
N PRO A 211 0.68 6.75 5.28
CA PRO A 211 0.32 6.56 3.88
C PRO A 211 1.38 7.13 2.93
N LEU A 212 1.41 6.64 1.69
CA LEU A 212 2.43 6.98 0.68
C LEU A 212 2.52 8.49 0.41
N ASP A 213 1.40 9.20 0.42
CA ASP A 213 1.40 10.64 0.16
C ASP A 213 2.12 11.42 1.26
N VAL A 214 1.99 10.97 2.51
CA VAL A 214 2.72 11.54 3.64
C VAL A 214 4.20 11.20 3.55
N LEU A 215 4.56 9.97 3.15
CA LEU A 215 5.97 9.59 2.93
C LEU A 215 6.62 10.39 1.79
N ARG A 216 5.90 10.60 0.69
CA ARG A 216 6.34 11.45 -0.43
C ARG A 216 6.49 12.90 0.02
N ALA A 217 5.54 13.43 0.77
CA ALA A 217 5.63 14.78 1.34
C ALA A 217 6.82 14.91 2.32
N GLN A 218 7.12 13.87 3.11
CA GLN A 218 8.30 13.86 3.97
C GLN A 218 9.60 13.88 3.16
N ILE A 219 9.69 13.11 2.06
CA ILE A 219 10.86 13.14 1.17
C ILE A 219 11.01 14.53 0.54
N VAL A 220 9.92 15.10 0.00
CA VAL A 220 9.94 16.46 -0.56
C VAL A 220 10.35 17.47 0.50
N GLY A 221 9.82 17.37 1.72
CA GLY A 221 10.18 18.23 2.85
C GLY A 221 11.66 18.12 3.22
N LEU A 222 12.21 16.92 3.32
CA LEU A 222 13.63 16.69 3.60
C LEU A 222 14.55 17.20 2.49
N VAL A 223 14.13 17.10 1.23
CA VAL A 223 14.87 17.62 0.07
C VAL A 223 14.80 19.16 0.02
N SER A 224 13.66 19.77 0.38
CA SER A 224 13.50 21.24 0.40
C SER A 224 14.12 21.91 1.64
N GLN A 225 14.29 21.20 2.75
CA GLN A 225 14.75 21.76 4.02
C GLN A 225 16.11 22.49 3.94
N PRO A 226 17.15 21.99 3.24
CA PRO A 226 18.42 22.70 3.11
C PRO A 226 18.29 24.04 2.40
N GLY A 227 17.47 24.12 1.34
CA GLY A 227 17.20 25.36 0.62
C GLY A 227 16.56 26.40 1.54
N SER A 228 15.52 26.01 2.28
CA SER A 228 14.85 26.88 3.24
C SER A 228 15.76 27.36 4.38
N ARG A 229 16.74 26.54 4.80
CA ARG A 229 17.75 26.94 5.79
C ARG A 229 18.69 28.02 5.23
N ILE A 230 19.16 27.86 3.98
CA ILE A 230 20.04 28.85 3.34
C ILE A 230 19.30 30.17 3.13
N THR A 231 18.07 30.14 2.62
CA THR A 231 17.26 31.34 2.45
C THR A 231 16.95 32.00 3.79
N GLY A 232 16.74 31.21 4.85
CA GLY A 232 16.54 31.73 6.20
C GLY A 232 17.77 32.47 6.74
N VAL A 233 18.97 31.90 6.58
CA VAL A 233 20.23 32.56 6.99
C VAL A 233 20.48 33.81 6.15
N LEU A 234 20.27 33.73 4.83
CA LEU A 234 20.45 34.88 3.95
C LEU A 234 19.46 36.00 4.28
N ALA A 235 18.19 35.66 4.52
CA ALA A 235 17.17 36.63 4.92
C ALA A 235 17.47 37.28 6.28
N ALA A 236 18.00 36.51 7.24
CA ALA A 236 18.41 37.06 8.53
C ALA A 236 19.53 38.09 8.37
N ARG A 237 20.58 37.77 7.59
CA ARG A 237 21.68 38.70 7.30
C ARG A 237 21.23 39.90 6.49
N ALA A 238 20.34 39.71 5.52
CA ALA A 238 19.74 40.80 4.76
C ALA A 238 18.92 41.74 5.66
N GLY A 239 18.18 41.17 6.63
CA GLY A 239 17.43 41.94 7.62
C GLY A 239 18.33 42.76 8.55
N ASP A 240 19.48 42.21 8.97
CA ASP A 240 20.47 42.95 9.76
C ASP A 240 20.98 44.19 9.01
N VAL A 241 21.30 44.05 7.72
CA VAL A 241 21.74 45.18 6.87
C VAL A 241 20.61 46.17 6.60
N ALA A 242 19.38 45.70 6.39
CA ALA A 242 18.24 46.59 6.22
C ALA A 242 18.02 47.48 7.45
N ARG A 243 18.10 46.90 8.65
CA ARG A 243 17.97 47.63 9.93
C ARG A 243 19.08 48.65 10.14
N THR A 244 20.32 48.34 9.75
CA THR A 244 21.42 49.32 9.87
C THR A 244 21.20 50.50 8.92
N LEU A 245 20.78 50.24 7.68
CA LEU A 245 20.46 51.31 6.72
C LEU A 245 19.27 52.17 7.16
N GLU A 246 18.22 51.55 7.70
CA GLU A 246 17.09 52.29 8.30
C GLU A 246 17.54 53.14 9.48
N GLY A 247 18.42 52.62 10.35
CA GLY A 247 19.01 53.37 11.44
C GLY A 247 19.82 54.59 10.96
N PHE A 248 20.62 54.43 9.90
CA PHE A 248 21.35 55.55 9.30
C PHE A 248 20.40 56.59 8.68
N LYS A 249 19.35 56.16 7.99
CA LYS A 249 18.34 57.06 7.42
C LYS A 249 17.66 57.90 8.52
N VAL A 250 17.20 57.26 9.59
CA VAL A 250 16.56 57.94 10.73
C VAL A 250 17.53 58.90 11.42
N GLY A 251 18.81 58.52 11.57
CA GLY A 251 19.84 59.40 12.12
C GLY A 251 20.07 60.66 11.28
N LEU A 252 20.04 60.53 9.94
CA LEU A 252 20.15 61.67 9.03
C LEU A 252 18.89 62.56 9.04
N GLU A 253 17.69 61.96 9.17
CA GLU A 253 16.44 62.71 9.31
C GLU A 253 16.40 63.51 10.64
N GLN A 254 16.93 62.95 11.74
CA GLN A 254 17.08 63.67 13.01
C GLN A 254 18.10 64.81 12.94
N GLN A 255 19.17 64.67 12.15
CA GLN A 255 20.14 65.75 11.91
C GLN A 255 19.60 66.85 10.98
N GLN A 256 18.67 66.51 10.08
CA GLN A 256 18.01 67.46 9.19
C GLN A 256 16.80 68.14 9.84
N GLN A 257 16.24 67.60 10.93
CA GLN A 257 15.30 68.32 11.76
C GLN A 257 16.02 69.46 12.50
N PRO A 258 15.71 70.73 12.20
CA PRO A 258 16.36 71.84 12.84
C PRO A 258 16.00 71.88 14.33
N GLN A 259 16.99 72.14 15.18
CA GLN A 259 16.79 72.69 16.51
C GLN A 259 15.96 73.97 16.37
N GLY A 260 14.65 73.87 16.60
CA GLY A 260 13.71 74.92 16.28
C GLY A 260 12.41 74.80 17.06
N SER A 261 12.48 74.46 18.35
CA SER A 261 11.52 74.86 19.39
C SER A 261 11.92 74.17 20.70
N ASP A 262 12.87 74.75 21.43
CA ASP A 262 12.99 74.62 22.90
C ASP A 262 13.92 75.73 23.37
N GLY A 263 13.48 76.95 23.09
CA GLY A 263 14.00 78.18 23.64
C GLY A 263 12.80 79.09 23.87
N GLU A 264 11.95 78.76 24.86
CA GLU A 264 11.20 79.76 25.63
C GLU A 264 10.59 79.11 26.88
N ALA A 265 10.64 79.86 28.00
CA ALA A 265 10.02 79.64 29.30
C ALA A 265 10.85 78.92 30.40
N ALA A 266 12.02 79.50 30.70
CA ALA A 266 12.44 79.64 32.10
C ALA A 266 12.29 81.12 32.51
N ALA A 267 11.21 81.45 33.21
CA ALA A 267 11.13 82.62 34.10
C ALA A 267 10.13 82.34 35.25
N PRO A 268 10.57 82.37 36.51
CA PRO A 268 9.69 82.39 37.67
C PRO A 268 9.44 83.84 38.08
N GLN A 269 8.18 84.30 38.05
CA GLN A 269 7.59 85.29 38.96
C GLN A 269 6.07 85.08 39.00
#